data_AF-A0A3N5NWU6-F1
#
_entry.id   AF-A0A3N5NWU6-F1
#
_cell.length_a   1.000
_cell.length_b   1.000
_cell.length_c   1.000
_cell.angle_alpha   90.00
_cell.angle_beta   90.00
_cell.angle_gamma   90.00
#
_symmetry.space_group_name_H-M   'P 1'
#
loop_
_entity.id
_entity.type
_entity.pdbx_description
1 polymer ?
#
loop_
_entity_poly.entity_id
_entity_poly.type
_entity_poly.pdbx_seq_one_letter_code
_entity_poly.pdbx_strand_id
1 'polypeptide(L)' 'MTQRSANAAAILWQNWQQRTRIDELPLDCRPLDRAAGYSAQQAIVRFSGQDVVGWKIAATSAAGQ' A
#
# COMPACT_ATOMS: atom_id res chain seq x y z
N MET A 1 -5.44 -12.52 4.55
CA MET A 1 -5.53 -11.10 4.16
C MET A 1 -6.74 -10.50 4.85
N THR A 2 -6.59 -9.37 5.55
CA THR A 2 -7.69 -8.77 6.32
C THR A 2 -8.47 -7.76 5.46
N GLN A 3 -9.73 -7.52 5.78
CA GLN A 3 -10.55 -6.50 5.11
C GLN A 3 -9.89 -5.11 5.17
N ARG A 4 -9.24 -4.82 6.30
CA ARG A 4 -8.47 -3.59 6.52
C ARG A 4 -7.40 -3.35 5.45
N SER A 5 -6.59 -4.37 5.17
CA SER A 5 -5.54 -4.29 4.14
C SER A 5 -6.11 -4.12 2.73
N ALA A 6 -7.24 -4.78 2.43
CA ALA A 6 -7.90 -4.64 1.13
C ALA A 6 -8.43 -3.21 0.92
N ASN A 7 -9.05 -2.62 1.94
CA ASN A 7 -9.55 -1.24 1.86
C ASN A 7 -8.42 -0.23 1.67
N ALA A 8 -7.32 -0.36 2.43
CA ALA A 8 -6.14 0.49 2.27
C ALA A 8 -5.58 0.41 0.83
N ALA A 9 -5.45 -0.80 0.29
CA ALA A 9 -4.97 -1.01 -1.07
C ALA A 9 -5.90 -0.41 -2.13
N ALA A 10 -7.22 -0.53 -1.97
CA ALA A 10 -8.20 0.06 -2.88
C ALA A 10 -8.09 1.60 -2.93
N ILE A 11 -7.95 2.25 -1.76
CA ILE A 11 -7.79 3.70 -1.66
C ILE A 11 -6.49 4.17 -2.34
N LEU A 12 -5.38 3.48 -2.07
CA LEU A 12 -4.09 3.80 -2.68
C LEU A 12 -4.13 3.60 -4.20
N TRP A 13 -4.73 2.49 -4.66
CA TRP A 13 -4.91 2.21 -6.09
C TRP A 13 -5.73 3.30 -6.78
N GLN A 14 -6.88 3.67 -6.21
CA GLN A 14 -7.75 4.69 -6.77
C GLN A 14 -7.05 6.05 -6.88
N ASN A 15 -6.35 6.48 -5.83
CA ASN A 15 -5.59 7.73 -5.86
C ASN A 15 -4.47 7.70 -6.90
N TRP A 16 -3.78 6.56 -7.04
CA TRP A 16 -2.76 6.41 -8.07
C TRP A 16 -3.35 6.58 -9.48
N GLN A 17 -4.46 5.91 -9.78
CA GLN A 17 -5.14 6.00 -11.08
C GLN A 17 -5.65 7.42 -11.37
N GLN A 18 -6.19 8.11 -10.35
CA GLN A 18 -6.73 9.46 -10.48
C GLN A 18 -5.68 10.58 -10.39
N ARG A 19 -4.42 10.23 -10.10
CA ARG A 19 -3.31 11.18 -9.87
C ARG A 19 -3.61 12.18 -8.74
N THR A 20 -4.38 11.75 -7.75
CA THR A 20 -4.73 12.54 -6.57
C THR A 20 -3.80 12.21 -5.40
N ARG A 21 -3.82 13.07 -4.38
CA ARG A 21 -3.06 12.90 -3.15
C ARG A 21 -4.02 12.86 -1.97
N ILE A 22 -3.65 12.07 -0.97
CA ILE A 22 -4.26 12.05 0.35
C ILE A 22 -3.16 12.32 1.37
N ASP A 23 -3.51 13.01 2.45
CA ASP A 23 -2.57 13.26 3.54
C ASP A 23 -2.29 11.98 4.32
N GLU A 24 -3.32 11.16 4.53
CA GLU A 24 -3.22 9.91 5.26
C GLU A 24 -4.33 8.92 4.86
N LEU A 25 -4.08 7.64 5.13
CA LEU A 25 -5.13 6.61 5.03
C LEU A 25 -6.19 6.81 6.14
N PRO A 26 -7.48 6.60 5.84
CA PRO A 26 -8.54 6.55 6.84
C PRO A 26 -8.19 5.64 8.04
N LEU A 27 -8.61 6.06 9.24
CA LEU A 27 -8.27 5.38 10.50
C LEU A 27 -8.72 3.90 10.53
N ASP A 28 -9.85 3.61 9.91
CA ASP A 28 -10.42 2.26 9.82
C ASP A 28 -9.60 1.33 8.92
N CYS A 29 -8.77 1.86 8.01
CA CYS A 29 -7.91 1.08 7.11
C CYS A 29 -6.39 1.28 7.34
N ARG A 30 -5.97 2.18 8.23
CA ARG A 30 -4.55 2.44 8.49
C ARG A 30 -3.82 1.21 9.06
N PRO A 31 -2.69 0.77 8.46
CA PRO A 31 -1.87 -0.29 9.02
C PRO A 31 -1.33 0.07 10.41
N LEU A 32 -1.45 -0.84 11.38
CA LEU A 32 -1.02 -0.60 12.77
C LEU A 32 0.42 -1.06 13.04
N ASP A 33 0.98 -1.89 12.15
CA ASP A 33 2.33 -2.42 12.24
C ASP A 33 2.91 -2.69 10.83
N ARG A 34 4.18 -3.10 10.80
CA ARG A 34 4.88 -3.42 9.53
C ARG A 34 4.22 -4.59 8.79
N ALA A 35 3.73 -5.60 9.48
CA ALA A 35 3.12 -6.78 8.85
C ALA A 35 1.80 -6.42 8.15
N ALA A 36 0.99 -5.57 8.78
CA ALA A 36 -0.21 -4.99 8.20
C ALA A 36 0.13 -4.09 7.01
N GLY A 37 1.23 -3.33 7.09
CA GLY A 37 1.74 -2.51 5.98
C GLY A 37 2.08 -3.35 4.75
N TYR A 38 2.86 -4.43 4.93
CA TYR A 38 3.16 -5.37 3.85
C TYR A 38 1.91 -6.08 3.31
N SER A 39 0.95 -6.41 4.18
CA SER A 39 -0.32 -7.01 3.76
C SER A 39 -1.14 -6.06 2.87
N ALA A 40 -1.14 -4.76 3.16
CA ALA A 40 -1.76 -3.76 2.30
C ALA A 40 -1.00 -3.61 0.97
N GLN A 41 0.34 -3.59 1.00
CA GLN A 41 1.16 -3.53 -0.21
C GLN A 41 0.89 -4.72 -1.15
N GLN A 42 0.84 -5.94 -0.62
CA GLN A 42 0.53 -7.14 -1.41
C GLN A 42 -0.88 -7.09 -2.02
N ALA A 43 -1.83 -6.51 -1.30
CA ALA A 43 -3.20 -6.36 -1.78
C ALA A 43 -3.32 -5.45 -3.00
N ILE A 44 -2.41 -4.48 -3.17
CA ILE A 44 -2.39 -3.56 -4.33
C ILE A 44 -2.24 -4.32 -5.65
N VAL A 45 -1.41 -5.38 -5.66
CA VAL A 45 -1.13 -6.18 -6.87
C VAL A 45 -2.40 -6.74 -7.51
N ARG A 46 -3.43 -7.02 -6.72
CA ARG A 46 -4.71 -7.54 -7.24
C ARG A 46 -5.45 -6.53 -8.12
N PHE A 47 -5.23 -5.23 -7.91
CA PHE A 47 -5.89 -4.19 -8.68
C PHE A 47 -5.18 -3.87 -10.01
N SER A 48 -3.88 -4.18 -10.13
CA SER A 48 -3.16 -3.98 -11.40
C SER A 48 -3.49 -5.04 -12.44
N GLY A 49 -3.88 -6.25 -12.03
CA GLY A 49 -4.05 -7.38 -12.94
C GLY A 49 -2.75 -7.80 -13.63
N GLN A 50 -1.61 -7.38 -13.09
CA GLN A 50 -0.28 -7.65 -13.64
C GLN A 50 0.49 -8.62 -12.76
N ASP A 51 1.34 -9.43 -13.40
CA ASP A 51 2.27 -10.29 -12.68
C ASP A 51 3.36 -9.46 -11.98
N VAL A 52 3.76 -9.92 -10.79
CA VAL A 52 4.89 -9.34 -10.06
C VAL A 52 6.19 -9.87 -10.67
N VAL A 53 6.94 -8.98 -11.33
CA VAL A 53 8.21 -9.33 -12.00
C VAL A 53 9.46 -9.02 -11.18
N GLY A 54 9.31 -8.39 -10.01
CA GLY A 54 10.44 -8.03 -9.15
C GLY A 54 10.07 -7.13 -7.98
N TRP A 55 11.08 -6.73 -7.20
CA TRP A 55 10.92 -5.92 -5.99
C TRP A 55 11.95 -4.81 -5.94
N LYS A 56 11.59 -3.71 -5.28
CA LYS A 56 12.50 -2.61 -4.93
C LYS A 56 12.78 -2.62 -3.43
N ILE A 57 13.99 -2.22 -3.05
CA ILE A 57 14.37 -1.94 -1.66
C ILE A 57 14.45 -0.42 -1.51
N ALA A 58 13.96 0.10 -0.37
CA ALA A 58 14.02 1.52 -0.03
C ALA A 58 14.33 1.69 1.46
N ALA A 59 14.43 2.94 1.92
CA ALA A 59 14.83 3.28 3.29
C ALA A 59 16.22 2.70 3.67
N THR A 60 17.16 2.69 2.72
CA THR A 60 18.50 2.12 2.91
C THR A 60 19.51 3.08 3.54
N SER A 61 19.17 4.37 3.65
CA SER A 61 19.99 5.38 4.34
C SER A 61 19.30 5.83 5.62
N ALA A 62 20.09 6.31 6.60
CA ALA A 62 19.53 6.88 7.83
C ALA A 62 18.62 8.09 7.56
N ALA A 63 18.91 8.88 6.51
CA ALA A 63 18.06 10.01 6.11
C ALA A 63 16.73 9.57 5.45
N GLY A 64 16.62 8.30 5.03
CA GLY A 64 15.43 7.75 4.37
C GLY A 64 14.67 6.71 5.19
N GLN A 65 15.09 6.44 6.43
CA GLN A 65 14.39 5.62 7.42
C GLN A 65 13.48 6.51 8.27
#